data_AF-A0A812YEF7-F1
#
_entry.id   AF-A0A812YEF7-F1
#
_cell.length_a   1.000
_cell.length_b   1.000
_cell.length_c   1.000
_cell.angle_alpha   90.00
_cell.angle_beta   90.00
_cell.angle_gamma   90.00
#
_symmetry.space_group_name_H-M   'P 1'
#
loop_
_entity.id
_entity.type
_entity.pdbx_description
1 polymer ?
#
loop_
_entity_poly.entity_id
_entity_poly.type
_entity_poly.pdbx_seq_one_letter_code
_entity_poly.pdbx_strand_id
1 'polypeptide(L)'
;MALMIPTVVTNLMVMGPFILWDHASEVQDFDQSASNWAPFRENWKLVLKAGKTSKLGFSSPLWTNSDLLNKDSAEDKAEDAKYDAFNTVPFKKIRMCVDEPKENCVEHEFKKEYDNAKALFSGKYIKDTKVDKKGILKAFKVKKGTYQDCPMQRPGFNIECNGGNKARWGYCNNCATQACQNNDNDDADGAIGIGIAGQSTNGELGAGWTAYFASPGGQCTANGKTHKAVPWHRAAFGTLGRAG
;
A
#
# COMPACT_ATOMS: atom_id res chain seq x y z
N MET A 1 -39.85 -3.91 -74.27
CA MET A 1 -38.60 -4.19 -75.00
C MET A 1 -37.81 -5.19 -74.17
N ALA A 2 -37.81 -6.44 -74.61
CA ALA A 2 -36.85 -7.43 -74.12
C ALA A 2 -35.50 -7.19 -74.82
N LEU A 3 -34.38 -7.38 -74.12
CA LEU A 3 -33.13 -8.00 -74.60
C LEU A 3 -32.16 -8.04 -73.40
N MET A 4 -31.90 -9.21 -72.82
CA MET A 4 -30.84 -10.18 -73.19
C MET A 4 -29.46 -9.77 -72.63
N ILE A 5 -28.94 -10.46 -71.60
CA ILE A 5 -28.00 -11.65 -71.67
C ILE A 5 -26.54 -11.16 -71.89
N PRO A 6 -25.41 -11.85 -71.55
CA PRO A 6 -25.21 -13.27 -71.17
C PRO A 6 -24.31 -13.52 -69.92
N THR A 7 -24.35 -14.65 -69.19
CA THR A 7 -24.15 -16.11 -69.48
C THR A 7 -22.72 -16.56 -69.20
N VAL A 8 -22.55 -17.88 -68.93
CA VAL A 8 -21.40 -18.79 -69.19
C VAL A 8 -20.77 -19.34 -67.89
N VAL A 9 -20.70 -20.64 -67.54
CA VAL A 9 -21.17 -21.94 -68.11
C VAL A 9 -21.09 -23.06 -67.03
N THR A 10 -21.83 -24.16 -67.27
CA THR A 10 -21.55 -25.62 -67.02
C THR A 10 -21.54 -26.15 -65.59
N ASN A 11 -22.46 -27.07 -65.22
CA ASN A 11 -22.48 -28.54 -65.47
C ASN A 11 -21.22 -29.24 -64.88
N LEU A 12 -21.27 -30.31 -64.09
CA LEU A 12 -22.14 -31.49 -64.11
C LEU A 12 -21.99 -32.28 -62.79
N MET A 13 -23.05 -33.00 -62.42
CA MET A 13 -23.14 -34.02 -61.36
C MET A 13 -22.08 -35.14 -61.47
N VAL A 14 -21.72 -35.81 -60.36
CA VAL A 14 -22.09 -37.20 -60.02
C VAL A 14 -21.90 -37.44 -58.51
N MET A 15 -22.82 -38.23 -57.96
CA MET A 15 -23.14 -38.52 -56.56
C MET A 15 -22.17 -39.52 -55.88
N GLY A 16 -22.11 -39.47 -54.54
CA GLY A 16 -21.70 -40.62 -53.73
C GLY A 16 -21.55 -40.30 -52.23
N PRO A 17 -21.99 -41.16 -51.29
CA PRO A 17 -22.52 -40.74 -49.99
C PRO A 17 -21.56 -41.01 -48.84
N PHE A 18 -21.31 -40.06 -47.94
CA PHE A 18 -20.67 -40.38 -46.66
C PHE A 18 -21.15 -39.45 -45.52
N ILE A 19 -21.91 -40.06 -44.62
CA ILE A 19 -21.90 -39.93 -43.15
C ILE A 19 -21.51 -38.54 -42.61
N LEU A 20 -22.48 -37.81 -42.09
CA LEU A 20 -22.29 -36.68 -41.16
C LEU A 20 -21.54 -37.18 -39.91
N TRP A 21 -20.26 -36.84 -39.79
CA TRP A 21 -19.54 -36.81 -38.51
C TRP A 21 -19.54 -35.38 -37.99
N ASP A 22 -20.11 -35.23 -36.80
CA ASP A 22 -20.07 -34.02 -35.99
C ASP A 22 -18.60 -33.64 -35.74
N HIS A 23 -18.21 -32.41 -36.08
CA HIS A 23 -16.88 -31.88 -35.75
C HIS A 23 -16.88 -31.47 -34.28
N ALA A 24 -16.68 -32.44 -33.39
CA ALA A 24 -16.06 -32.18 -32.10
C ALA A 24 -14.56 -31.91 -32.35
N SER A 25 -14.18 -30.64 -32.49
CA SER A 25 -12.77 -30.25 -32.42
C SER A 25 -12.33 -30.34 -30.96
N GLU A 26 -11.76 -31.50 -30.64
CA GLU A 26 -10.96 -31.83 -29.48
C GLU A 26 -9.89 -30.73 -29.26
N VAL A 27 -10.11 -29.86 -28.27
CA VAL A 27 -9.04 -29.04 -27.71
C VAL A 27 -8.13 -30.01 -26.99
N GLN A 28 -6.99 -30.29 -27.61
CA GLN A 28 -5.94 -31.11 -27.04
C GLN A 28 -5.53 -30.55 -25.68
N ASP A 29 -5.70 -31.38 -24.66
CA ASP A 29 -5.14 -31.21 -23.33
C ASP A 29 -3.65 -30.88 -23.46
N PHE A 30 -3.29 -29.64 -23.14
CA PHE A 30 -1.89 -29.30 -22.91
C PHE A 30 -1.51 -29.87 -21.55
N ASP A 31 -0.91 -31.05 -21.62
CA ASP A 31 -0.28 -31.83 -20.57
C ASP A 31 0.29 -30.96 -19.44
N GLN A 32 -0.23 -31.22 -18.24
CA GLN A 32 0.32 -30.82 -16.97
C GLN A 32 1.69 -31.47 -16.76
N SER A 33 2.72 -30.93 -17.42
CA SER A 33 4.08 -31.07 -16.88
C SER A 33 4.17 -30.19 -15.64
N ALA A 34 3.71 -30.74 -14.52
CA ALA A 34 3.88 -30.20 -13.18
C ALA A 34 5.38 -30.00 -12.93
N SER A 35 5.84 -28.79 -13.21
CA SER A 35 7.14 -28.34 -12.77
C SER A 35 7.08 -28.26 -11.24
N ASN A 36 7.91 -29.08 -10.57
CA ASN A 36 8.05 -29.15 -9.11
C ASN A 36 8.65 -27.86 -8.49
N TRP A 37 8.37 -26.67 -9.04
CA TRP A 37 8.65 -25.43 -8.33
C TRP A 37 7.55 -25.25 -7.30
N ALA A 38 7.93 -25.29 -6.02
CA ALA A 38 7.02 -24.82 -4.98
C ALA A 38 6.60 -23.37 -5.33
N PRO A 39 5.30 -23.03 -5.27
CA PRO A 39 4.87 -21.66 -5.54
C PRO A 39 5.57 -20.72 -4.56
N PHE A 40 6.10 -19.61 -5.06
CA PHE A 40 6.64 -18.55 -4.21
C PHE A 40 5.53 -18.08 -3.26
N ARG A 41 5.62 -18.46 -1.98
CA ARG A 41 4.69 -18.00 -0.96
C ARG A 41 5.24 -16.74 -0.31
N GLU A 42 4.58 -15.63 -0.58
CA GLU A 42 4.82 -14.38 0.15
C GLU A 42 4.44 -14.56 1.62
N ASN A 43 5.46 -14.69 2.47
CA ASN A 43 5.26 -14.85 3.90
C ASN A 43 5.35 -13.48 4.58
N TRP A 44 4.20 -12.96 5.01
CA TRP A 44 4.14 -11.72 5.76
C TRP A 44 4.35 -11.95 7.26
N LYS A 45 5.26 -11.22 7.91
CA LYS A 45 5.49 -11.26 9.37
C LYS A 45 5.08 -9.96 10.06
N LEU A 46 4.34 -10.05 11.18
CA LEU A 46 3.98 -8.90 12.01
C LEU A 46 5.21 -8.32 12.70
N VAL A 47 5.54 -7.07 12.37
CA VAL A 47 6.72 -6.38 12.92
C VAL A 47 6.34 -5.29 13.94
N LEU A 48 5.23 -4.59 13.72
CA LEU A 48 4.78 -3.49 14.57
C LEU A 48 3.24 -3.38 14.55
N LYS A 49 2.66 -2.93 15.66
CA LYS A 49 1.29 -2.44 15.77
C LYS A 49 1.30 -1.04 16.34
N ALA A 50 0.67 -0.09 15.66
CA ALA A 50 0.37 1.22 16.23
C ALA A 50 -1.07 1.21 16.74
N GLY A 51 -1.25 1.28 18.06
CA GLY A 51 -2.54 1.54 18.66
C GLY A 51 -2.95 3.00 18.47
N LYS A 52 -4.11 3.37 19.04
CA LYS A 52 -4.56 4.77 19.07
C LYS A 52 -3.87 5.56 20.19
N THR A 53 -2.54 5.50 20.25
CA THR A 53 -1.73 6.20 21.26
C THR A 53 -0.57 6.98 20.60
N SER A 54 0.15 7.77 21.40
CA SER A 54 1.34 8.51 20.98
C SER A 54 2.65 7.71 21.13
N LYS A 55 2.63 6.49 21.67
CA LYS A 55 3.84 5.75 22.05
C LYS A 55 4.73 5.39 20.86
N LEU A 56 4.13 5.23 19.69
CA LEU A 56 4.81 5.01 18.41
C LEU A 56 4.78 6.26 17.51
N GLY A 57 4.70 7.46 18.09
CA GLY A 57 4.91 8.72 17.39
C GLY A 57 6.25 8.80 16.65
N PHE A 58 6.41 9.78 15.76
CA PHE A 58 7.61 9.94 14.92
C PHE A 58 8.93 9.85 15.72
N SER A 59 8.99 10.53 16.86
CA SER A 59 10.21 10.67 17.68
C SER A 59 10.43 9.49 18.63
N SER A 60 9.55 8.49 18.64
CA SER A 60 9.68 7.32 19.51
C SER A 60 11.01 6.59 19.26
N PRO A 61 11.83 6.32 20.30
CA PRO A 61 13.07 5.57 20.13
C PRO A 61 12.82 4.12 19.68
N LEU A 62 11.58 3.62 19.84
CA LEU A 62 11.17 2.29 19.38
C LEU A 62 11.30 2.10 17.85
N TRP A 63 11.39 3.18 17.07
CA TRP A 63 11.66 3.07 15.63
C TRP A 63 13.11 2.67 15.31
N THR A 64 14.06 3.00 16.20
CA THR A 64 15.50 2.94 15.89
C THR A 64 16.30 2.09 16.87
N ASN A 65 15.77 1.82 18.07
CA ASN A 65 16.41 0.93 19.04
C ASN A 65 15.98 -0.53 18.85
N SER A 66 16.53 -1.45 19.65
CA SER A 66 16.18 -2.87 19.61
C SER A 66 15.08 -3.26 20.61
N ASP A 67 14.60 -2.32 21.43
CA ASP A 67 13.63 -2.63 22.49
C ASP A 67 12.33 -3.15 21.88
N LEU A 68 11.72 -4.10 22.56
CA LEU A 68 10.41 -4.64 22.23
C LEU A 68 9.33 -3.92 23.03
N LEU A 69 8.10 -3.95 22.53
CA LEU A 69 6.94 -3.40 23.20
C LEU A 69 5.81 -4.40 23.11
N ASN A 70 5.22 -4.83 24.23
CA ASN A 70 4.12 -5.78 24.26
C ASN A 70 4.34 -6.98 23.30
N LYS A 71 5.53 -7.60 23.37
CA LYS A 71 6.02 -8.56 22.37
C LYS A 71 5.14 -9.80 22.17
N ASP A 72 4.37 -10.14 23.20
CA ASP A 72 3.46 -11.29 23.22
C ASP A 72 2.00 -10.86 22.92
N SER A 73 1.79 -9.61 22.48
CA SER A 73 0.46 -9.09 22.15
C SER A 73 -0.14 -9.83 20.96
N ALA A 74 -1.35 -10.36 21.16
CA ALA A 74 -2.13 -11.02 20.12
C ALA A 74 -2.39 -10.07 18.94
N GLU A 75 -2.45 -10.62 17.72
CA GLU A 75 -2.57 -9.82 16.49
C GLU A 75 -3.84 -8.95 16.44
N ASP A 76 -4.94 -9.45 16.98
CA ASP A 76 -6.25 -8.79 17.05
C ASP A 76 -6.39 -7.80 18.22
N LYS A 77 -5.43 -7.79 19.15
CA LYS A 77 -5.46 -6.89 20.29
C LYS A 77 -5.07 -5.46 19.89
N ALA A 78 -5.99 -4.52 20.12
CA ALA A 78 -5.80 -3.10 19.80
C ALA A 78 -4.89 -2.37 20.80
N GLU A 79 -3.59 -2.61 20.73
CA GLU A 79 -2.56 -1.91 21.52
C GLU A 79 -1.27 -1.72 20.71
N ASP A 80 -0.39 -0.83 21.18
CA ASP A 80 0.94 -0.69 20.59
C ASP A 80 1.77 -1.94 20.84
N ALA A 81 2.46 -2.44 19.82
CA ALA A 81 3.39 -3.55 19.97
C ALA A 81 4.54 -3.42 18.98
N LYS A 82 5.71 -3.91 19.39
CA LYS A 82 6.90 -4.07 18.55
C LYS A 82 7.45 -5.47 18.80
N TYR A 83 7.52 -6.24 17.73
CA TYR A 83 7.90 -7.64 17.76
C TYR A 83 9.38 -7.80 17.36
N ASP A 84 9.97 -8.93 17.73
CA ASP A 84 11.36 -9.24 17.36
C ASP A 84 11.60 -9.14 15.85
N ALA A 85 10.62 -9.52 15.04
CA ALA A 85 10.67 -9.40 13.58
C ALA A 85 10.93 -7.96 13.08
N PHE A 86 10.62 -6.93 13.85
CA PHE A 86 11.02 -5.56 13.47
C PHE A 86 12.55 -5.39 13.41
N ASN A 87 13.27 -6.11 14.26
CA ASN A 87 14.72 -6.02 14.41
C ASN A 87 15.49 -7.06 13.59
N THR A 88 14.85 -8.19 13.22
CA THR A 88 15.57 -9.37 12.74
C THR A 88 15.16 -9.83 11.35
N VAL A 89 14.04 -9.35 10.81
CA VAL A 89 13.40 -9.93 9.64
C VAL A 89 13.64 -9.05 8.39
N PRO A 90 14.46 -9.49 7.41
CA PRO A 90 14.58 -8.82 6.11
C PRO A 90 13.25 -8.61 5.36
N PHE A 91 13.21 -7.76 4.36
CA PHE A 91 12.07 -7.70 3.44
C PHE A 91 12.33 -6.87 2.20
N LYS A 92 11.52 -7.15 1.19
CA LYS A 92 11.38 -6.32 0.00
C LYS A 92 10.00 -5.67 -0.13
N LYS A 93 9.01 -6.11 0.66
CA LYS A 93 7.69 -5.49 0.72
C LYS A 93 7.29 -5.17 2.14
N ILE A 94 6.55 -4.07 2.28
CA ILE A 94 5.97 -3.63 3.53
C ILE A 94 4.49 -3.33 3.37
N ARG A 95 3.69 -3.67 4.38
CA ARG A 95 2.23 -3.44 4.40
C ARG A 95 1.84 -2.69 5.66
N MET A 96 0.91 -1.73 5.55
CA MET A 96 0.16 -1.19 6.68
C MET A 96 -1.34 -1.44 6.49
N CYS A 97 -2.00 -2.10 7.44
CA CYS A 97 -3.46 -2.27 7.45
C CYS A 97 -4.08 -1.37 8.51
N VAL A 98 -5.12 -0.61 8.15
CA VAL A 98 -5.65 0.48 8.97
C VAL A 98 -7.02 0.12 9.53
N ASP A 99 -7.19 0.31 10.84
CA ASP A 99 -8.34 -0.03 11.69
C ASP A 99 -8.71 -1.53 11.74
N GLU A 100 -8.41 -2.32 10.71
CA GLU A 100 -8.72 -3.75 10.62
C GLU A 100 -7.44 -4.60 10.51
N PRO A 101 -7.36 -5.77 11.18
CA PRO A 101 -6.28 -6.72 10.97
C PRO A 101 -6.43 -7.39 9.59
N LYS A 102 -5.34 -7.44 8.81
CA LYS A 102 -5.22 -8.13 7.50
C LYS A 102 -6.04 -7.57 6.33
N GLU A 103 -6.99 -6.68 6.58
CA GLU A 103 -7.81 -6.01 5.57
C GLU A 103 -7.52 -4.50 5.49
N ASN A 104 -8.02 -3.83 4.44
CA ASN A 104 -7.90 -2.37 4.29
C ASN A 104 -6.43 -1.88 4.36
N CYS A 105 -5.59 -2.46 3.52
CA CYS A 105 -4.15 -2.28 3.58
C CYS A 105 -3.56 -1.45 2.44
N VAL A 106 -2.43 -0.83 2.72
CA VAL A 106 -1.53 -0.18 1.76
C VAL A 106 -0.23 -0.96 1.73
N GLU A 107 0.23 -1.31 0.54
CA GLU A 107 1.49 -2.02 0.33
C GLU A 107 2.51 -1.14 -0.40
N HIS A 108 3.78 -1.44 -0.16
CA HIS A 108 4.88 -0.89 -0.91
C HIS A 108 5.95 -1.94 -1.16
N GLU A 109 6.45 -2.01 -2.39
CA GLU A 109 7.58 -2.86 -2.78
C GLU A 109 8.82 -1.99 -3.04
N PHE A 110 9.91 -2.34 -2.37
CA PHE A 110 11.19 -1.70 -2.52
C PHE A 110 11.97 -2.29 -3.69
N LYS A 111 12.81 -1.47 -4.33
CA LYS A 111 13.73 -1.96 -5.38
C LYS A 111 14.84 -2.87 -4.83
N LYS A 112 15.18 -2.69 -3.55
CA LYS A 112 16.18 -3.47 -2.82
C LYS A 112 15.55 -4.15 -1.61
N GLU A 113 16.21 -5.19 -1.12
CA GLU A 113 15.89 -5.76 0.19
C GLU A 113 16.49 -4.90 1.31
N TYR A 114 15.77 -4.79 2.43
CA TYR A 114 16.27 -4.23 3.68
C TYR A 114 16.50 -5.36 4.67
N ASP A 115 17.55 -5.26 5.49
CA ASP A 115 17.89 -6.28 6.49
C ASP A 115 16.80 -6.46 7.56
N ASN A 116 16.06 -5.39 7.87
CA ASN A 116 14.91 -5.37 8.78
C ASN A 116 14.29 -3.97 8.87
N ALA A 117 13.17 -3.86 9.60
CA ALA A 117 12.39 -2.61 9.68
C ALA A 117 13.13 -1.56 10.49
N LYS A 118 13.86 -1.98 11.54
CA LYS A 118 14.77 -1.10 12.27
C LYS A 118 15.81 -0.47 11.34
N ALA A 119 16.40 -1.21 10.42
CA ALA A 119 17.36 -0.68 9.46
C ALA A 119 16.73 0.34 8.49
N LEU A 120 15.50 0.09 8.02
CA LEU A 120 14.72 1.05 7.23
C LEU A 120 14.46 2.36 8.01
N PHE A 121 13.93 2.26 9.24
CA PHE A 121 13.50 3.44 10.01
C PHE A 121 14.63 4.16 10.77
N SER A 122 15.80 3.53 10.93
CA SER A 122 17.03 4.18 11.43
C SER A 122 17.78 4.96 10.35
N GLY A 123 17.42 4.77 9.08
CA GLY A 123 18.02 5.50 7.98
C GLY A 123 17.59 6.97 7.90
N LYS A 124 18.14 7.68 6.92
CA LYS A 124 17.70 9.03 6.55
C LYS A 124 16.35 8.98 5.82
N TYR A 125 15.85 10.16 5.45
CA TYR A 125 14.72 10.30 4.52
C TYR A 125 14.96 9.48 3.24
N ILE A 126 13.94 8.70 2.85
CA ILE A 126 13.89 7.98 1.58
C ILE A 126 12.71 8.53 0.79
N LYS A 127 13.01 9.25 -0.28
CA LYS A 127 12.01 9.71 -1.23
C LYS A 127 11.43 8.53 -1.98
N ASP A 128 10.11 8.41 -1.97
CA ASP A 128 9.38 7.43 -2.77
C ASP A 128 8.15 8.07 -3.40
N THR A 129 8.26 8.39 -4.68
CA THR A 129 7.15 8.96 -5.46
C THR A 129 6.07 7.93 -5.80
N LYS A 130 6.29 6.65 -5.48
CA LYS A 130 5.34 5.55 -5.70
C LYS A 130 4.48 5.21 -4.48
N VAL A 131 4.60 5.97 -3.38
CA VAL A 131 3.65 5.85 -2.26
C VAL A 131 2.22 5.93 -2.80
N ASP A 132 1.38 4.96 -2.44
CA ASP A 132 0.00 4.90 -2.92
C ASP A 132 -0.88 5.92 -2.18
N LYS A 133 -0.88 7.17 -2.66
CA LYS A 133 -1.72 8.27 -2.14
C LYS A 133 -3.19 7.84 -2.00
N LYS A 134 -3.75 7.21 -3.04
CA LYS A 134 -5.16 6.84 -3.08
C LYS A 134 -5.45 5.73 -2.07
N GLY A 135 -4.57 4.73 -2.00
CA GLY A 135 -4.59 3.68 -1.00
C GLY A 135 -4.54 4.23 0.42
N ILE A 136 -3.62 5.16 0.72
CA ILE A 136 -3.53 5.81 2.05
C ILE A 136 -4.82 6.56 2.37
N LEU A 137 -5.29 7.45 1.50
CA LEU A 137 -6.52 8.21 1.76
C LEU A 137 -7.74 7.29 1.98
N LYS A 138 -7.84 6.21 1.20
CA LYS A 138 -8.89 5.19 1.35
C LYS A 138 -8.74 4.42 2.66
N ALA A 139 -7.55 3.90 2.96
CA ALA A 139 -7.29 3.07 4.12
C ALA A 139 -7.51 3.83 5.42
N PHE A 140 -7.04 5.07 5.48
CA PHE A 140 -7.28 5.98 6.60
C PHE A 140 -8.72 6.55 6.62
N LYS A 141 -9.55 6.24 5.62
CA LYS A 141 -10.95 6.71 5.51
C LYS A 141 -11.04 8.24 5.59
N VAL A 142 -10.11 8.94 4.93
CA VAL A 142 -10.10 10.40 4.90
C VAL A 142 -11.26 10.87 4.02
N LYS A 143 -12.09 11.76 4.56
CA LYS A 143 -13.27 12.27 3.85
C LYS A 143 -12.84 13.15 2.67
N LYS A 144 -13.39 12.91 1.48
CA LYS A 144 -13.17 13.81 0.33
C LYS A 144 -13.66 15.22 0.65
N GLY A 145 -12.88 16.22 0.25
CA GLY A 145 -13.18 17.63 0.51
C GLY A 145 -12.75 18.14 1.89
N THR A 146 -12.16 17.30 2.76
CA THR A 146 -11.56 17.77 4.03
C THR A 146 -10.06 17.98 3.95
N TYR A 147 -9.40 17.45 2.91
CA TYR A 147 -7.97 17.57 2.65
C TYR A 147 -7.76 18.25 1.30
N GLN A 148 -6.57 18.80 1.09
CA GLN A 148 -6.23 19.37 -0.21
C GLN A 148 -5.88 18.28 -1.23
N ASP A 149 -6.47 18.31 -2.43
CA ASP A 149 -6.20 17.29 -3.45
C ASP A 149 -4.99 17.62 -4.34
N CYS A 150 -3.80 17.64 -3.74
CA CYS A 150 -2.53 17.91 -4.43
C CYS A 150 -1.71 16.65 -4.72
N PRO A 151 -0.72 16.72 -5.63
CA PRO A 151 0.42 15.81 -5.58
C PRO A 151 1.00 15.71 -4.16
N MET A 152 1.52 14.53 -3.78
CA MET A 152 2.10 14.36 -2.46
C MET A 152 3.37 15.19 -2.30
N GLN A 153 3.51 15.89 -1.18
CA GLN A 153 4.76 16.53 -0.80
C GLN A 153 5.62 15.55 -0.01
N ARG A 154 6.89 15.41 -0.41
CA ARG A 154 7.91 14.59 0.26
C ARG A 154 7.43 13.16 0.62
N PRO A 155 6.78 12.40 -0.29
CA PRO A 155 6.30 11.06 0.02
C PRO A 155 7.44 10.07 0.27
N GLY A 156 7.24 9.15 1.20
CA GLY A 156 8.16 8.04 1.43
C GLY A 156 8.34 7.71 2.91
N PHE A 157 9.59 7.46 3.30
CA PHE A 157 9.96 6.98 4.64
C PHE A 157 10.87 7.98 5.37
N ASN A 158 10.71 8.07 6.69
CA ASN A 158 11.40 9.03 7.56
C ASN A 158 11.32 10.46 7.01
N ILE A 159 10.09 10.89 6.68
CA ILE A 159 9.85 12.19 6.08
C ILE A 159 9.81 13.26 7.18
N GLU A 160 10.45 14.39 6.91
CA GLU A 160 10.38 15.59 7.73
C GLU A 160 10.14 16.76 6.78
N CYS A 161 8.94 17.30 6.80
CA CYS A 161 8.50 18.42 5.98
C CYS A 161 8.65 19.72 6.77
N ASN A 162 8.52 20.84 6.06
CA ASN A 162 8.43 22.14 6.72
C ASN A 162 7.16 22.22 7.61
N GLY A 163 7.10 23.25 8.46
CA GLY A 163 6.01 23.35 9.44
C GLY A 163 6.03 22.27 10.53
N GLY A 164 7.11 21.48 10.64
CA GLY A 164 7.26 20.43 11.65
C GLY A 164 6.42 19.18 11.40
N ASN A 165 5.91 18.99 10.19
CA ASN A 165 5.13 17.82 9.80
C ASN A 165 6.02 16.64 9.42
N LYS A 166 5.78 15.47 10.01
CA LYS A 166 6.66 14.31 9.89
C LYS A 166 5.86 13.01 9.82
N ALA A 167 6.43 11.99 9.17
CA ALA A 167 5.92 10.63 9.17
C ALA A 167 7.04 9.60 9.00
N ARG A 168 6.95 8.46 9.68
CA ARG A 168 7.88 7.34 9.46
C ARG A 168 7.61 6.64 8.13
N TRP A 169 6.35 6.52 7.74
CA TRP A 169 5.94 6.21 6.38
C TRP A 169 4.64 6.94 6.06
N GLY A 170 4.64 7.73 4.99
CA GLY A 170 3.53 8.60 4.64
C GLY A 170 3.90 9.71 3.67
N TYR A 171 3.16 10.82 3.73
CA TYR A 171 3.44 12.03 2.97
C TYR A 171 2.89 13.28 3.66
N CYS A 172 3.31 14.45 3.20
CA CYS A 172 2.85 15.75 3.66
C CYS A 172 1.97 16.46 2.64
N ASN A 173 1.22 17.44 3.10
CA ASN A 173 0.34 18.24 2.25
C ASN A 173 0.02 19.59 2.90
N ASN A 174 -0.36 20.56 2.08
CA ASN A 174 -1.01 21.78 2.56
C ASN A 174 -2.45 21.49 3.01
N CYS A 175 -2.98 22.37 3.84
CA CYS A 175 -4.36 22.31 4.28
C CYS A 175 -5.34 22.61 3.13
N ALA A 176 -6.61 22.22 3.29
CA ALA A 176 -7.61 22.13 2.22
C ALA A 176 -7.88 23.42 1.42
N THR A 177 -7.66 24.62 1.98
CA THR A 177 -7.94 25.89 1.30
C THR A 177 -6.71 26.58 0.72
N GLN A 178 -5.51 26.06 0.97
CA GLN A 178 -4.27 26.63 0.45
C GLN A 178 -3.91 26.06 -0.92
N ALA A 179 -3.12 26.79 -1.71
CA ALA A 179 -2.63 26.28 -3.00
C ALA A 179 -1.71 25.06 -2.82
N CYS A 180 -1.58 24.24 -3.86
CA CYS A 180 -0.65 23.12 -3.85
C CYS A 180 0.80 23.59 -3.83
N GLN A 181 1.57 23.16 -2.83
CA GLN A 181 3.00 23.37 -2.77
C GLN A 181 3.71 22.01 -2.59
N ASN A 182 4.11 21.43 -3.72
CA ASN A 182 4.47 20.01 -3.78
C ASN A 182 5.97 19.76 -3.65
N ASN A 183 6.80 20.81 -3.65
CA ASN A 183 8.25 20.63 -3.55
C ASN A 183 8.63 20.25 -2.12
N ASP A 184 9.71 19.47 -1.97
CA ASP A 184 10.18 18.98 -0.67
C ASP A 184 10.59 20.10 0.31
N ASN A 185 10.79 21.32 -0.21
CA ASN A 185 11.17 22.53 0.53
C ASN A 185 10.03 23.57 0.63
N ASP A 186 8.86 23.27 0.08
CA ASP A 186 7.71 24.16 0.24
C ASP A 186 7.15 24.06 1.68
N ASP A 187 6.25 24.96 2.04
CA ASP A 187 5.51 24.83 3.30
C ASP A 187 4.64 23.56 3.29
N ALA A 188 4.39 23.01 4.48
CA ALA A 188 3.56 21.84 4.67
C ALA A 188 2.72 22.01 5.92
N ASP A 189 1.39 21.95 5.79
CA ASP A 189 0.52 22.15 6.95
C ASP A 189 0.26 20.87 7.74
N GLY A 190 0.23 19.72 7.05
CA GLY A 190 -0.15 18.45 7.63
C GLY A 190 0.62 17.25 7.09
N ALA A 191 0.53 16.13 7.82
CA ALA A 191 1.06 14.82 7.46
C ALA A 191 0.03 13.72 7.72
N ILE A 192 0.13 12.63 6.96
CA ILE A 192 -0.66 11.41 7.10
C ILE A 192 0.25 10.18 7.04
N GLY A 193 -0.07 9.14 7.80
CA GLY A 193 0.65 7.87 7.75
C GLY A 193 0.85 7.25 9.13
N ILE A 194 2.01 6.60 9.33
CA ILE A 194 2.43 6.01 10.60
C ILE A 194 3.62 6.77 11.20
N GLY A 195 3.71 6.75 12.53
CA GLY A 195 4.71 7.47 13.31
C GLY A 195 4.77 8.94 12.92
N ILE A 196 3.72 9.69 13.22
CA ILE A 196 3.54 11.06 12.72
C ILE A 196 3.68 12.11 13.81
N ALA A 197 4.13 13.29 13.41
CA ALA A 197 4.19 14.50 14.21
C ALA A 197 3.78 15.68 13.34
N GLY A 198 3.25 16.75 13.92
CA GLY A 198 2.86 17.94 13.16
C GLY A 198 2.57 19.15 14.02
N GLN A 199 2.56 20.32 13.38
CA GLN A 199 2.17 21.57 14.02
C GLN A 199 0.76 21.51 14.60
N SER A 200 0.54 22.23 15.70
CA SER A 200 -0.76 22.39 16.36
C SER A 200 -1.55 21.09 16.62
N THR A 201 -0.85 19.94 16.66
CA THR A 201 -1.43 18.60 16.76
C THR A 201 -1.51 18.13 18.22
N ASN A 202 -0.85 18.84 19.14
CA ASN A 202 -0.74 18.53 20.57
C ASN A 202 -0.33 17.06 20.79
N GLY A 203 0.95 16.79 20.52
CA GLY A 203 1.57 15.47 20.61
C GLY A 203 1.67 14.73 19.27
N GLU A 204 2.40 13.63 19.30
CA GLU A 204 2.62 12.73 18.16
C GLU A 204 1.59 11.60 18.13
N LEU A 205 1.43 10.94 16.99
CA LEU A 205 0.50 9.83 16.82
C LEU A 205 1.22 8.60 16.26
N GLY A 206 0.86 7.41 16.76
CA GLY A 206 1.32 6.15 16.19
C GLY A 206 0.88 5.96 14.73
N ALA A 207 -0.35 6.37 14.40
CA ALA A 207 -0.84 6.45 13.04
C ALA A 207 -2.04 7.39 12.95
N GLY A 208 -2.27 7.95 11.76
CA GLY A 208 -3.42 8.79 11.47
C GLY A 208 -3.06 9.96 10.57
N TRP A 209 -3.59 11.13 10.90
CA TRP A 209 -3.16 12.39 10.30
C TRP A 209 -3.14 13.54 11.32
N THR A 210 -2.30 14.54 11.04
CA THR A 210 -2.05 15.71 11.89
C THR A 210 -3.14 16.78 11.72
N ALA A 211 -3.13 17.79 12.59
CA ALA A 211 -4.26 18.69 12.81
C ALA A 211 -4.79 19.42 11.56
N TYR A 212 -3.91 19.79 10.63
CA TYR A 212 -4.30 20.52 9.43
C TYR A 212 -4.46 19.66 8.18
N PHE A 213 -4.05 18.38 8.24
CA PHE A 213 -4.05 17.52 7.05
C PHE A 213 -5.46 17.34 6.48
N ALA A 214 -6.44 17.08 7.36
CA ALA A 214 -7.83 16.90 6.98
C ALA A 214 -8.76 17.53 8.04
N SER A 215 -9.11 18.80 7.86
CA SER A 215 -9.97 19.56 8.76
C SER A 215 -11.46 19.42 8.37
N PRO A 216 -12.37 19.24 9.34
CA PRO A 216 -13.81 19.24 9.08
C PRO A 216 -14.25 20.44 8.25
N GLY A 217 -15.12 20.20 7.25
CA GLY A 217 -15.60 21.26 6.37
C GLY A 217 -14.59 21.72 5.30
N GLY A 218 -13.39 21.13 5.21
CA GLY A 218 -12.42 21.50 4.19
C GLY A 218 -11.75 22.84 4.45
N GLN A 219 -11.53 23.17 5.72
CA GLN A 219 -10.93 24.43 6.14
C GLN A 219 -9.43 24.29 6.39
N CYS A 220 -8.74 25.41 6.62
CA CYS A 220 -7.38 25.43 7.15
C CYS A 220 -7.40 25.73 8.65
N THR A 221 -7.91 24.78 9.44
CA THR A 221 -7.96 24.93 10.91
C THR A 221 -7.38 23.70 11.60
N ALA A 222 -6.70 23.92 12.74
CA ALA A 222 -6.00 22.89 13.51
C ALA A 222 -6.94 22.01 14.36
N ASN A 223 -7.96 21.41 13.75
CA ASN A 223 -8.98 20.61 14.45
C ASN A 223 -9.24 19.25 13.78
N GLY A 224 -8.44 18.89 12.77
CA GLY A 224 -8.62 17.68 11.97
C GLY A 224 -7.94 16.43 12.50
N LYS A 225 -7.08 16.55 13.53
CA LYS A 225 -6.27 15.43 14.03
C LYS A 225 -7.12 14.19 14.27
N THR A 226 -6.68 13.05 13.74
CA THR A 226 -7.36 11.76 13.94
C THR A 226 -6.34 10.66 14.17
N HIS A 227 -6.51 9.90 15.27
CA HIS A 227 -5.77 8.66 15.50
C HIS A 227 -6.41 7.50 14.76
N LYS A 228 -5.58 6.70 14.12
CA LYS A 228 -5.94 5.39 13.57
C LYS A 228 -5.17 4.29 14.26
N ALA A 229 -5.75 3.09 14.29
CA ALA A 229 -4.99 1.91 14.63
C ALA A 229 -4.35 1.36 13.34
N VAL A 230 -3.11 0.91 13.42
CA VAL A 230 -2.46 0.09 12.40
C VAL A 230 -2.05 -1.20 13.09
N PRO A 231 -2.96 -2.18 13.22
CA PRO A 231 -2.69 -3.48 13.85
C PRO A 231 -1.78 -4.37 12.99
N TRP A 232 -1.36 -3.90 11.81
CA TRP A 232 -0.61 -4.70 10.87
C TRP A 232 0.44 -3.86 10.16
N HIS A 233 1.67 -3.84 10.69
CA HIS A 233 2.84 -3.53 9.89
C HIS A 233 3.57 -4.84 9.59
N ARG A 234 3.67 -5.24 8.32
CA ARG A 234 4.33 -6.50 7.95
C ARG A 234 5.42 -6.35 6.92
N ALA A 235 6.45 -7.16 7.12
CA ALA A 235 7.59 -7.38 6.25
C ALA A 235 7.38 -8.70 5.49
N ALA A 236 7.49 -8.69 4.16
CA ALA A 236 7.40 -9.92 3.35
C ALA A 236 8.76 -10.38 2.87
N PHE A 237 8.94 -11.70 2.87
CA PHE A 237 10.10 -12.38 2.32
C PHE A 237 9.72 -13.54 1.42
N GLY A 238 10.64 -13.86 0.51
CA GLY A 238 10.63 -15.13 -0.19
C GLY A 238 11.28 -16.23 0.64
N THR A 239 10.56 -17.34 0.82
CA THR A 239 11.19 -18.63 1.07
C THR A 239 10.84 -19.53 -0.10
N LEU A 240 11.85 -20.09 -0.78
CA LEU A 240 11.64 -21.21 -1.69
C LEU A 240 11.02 -22.34 -0.85
N GLY A 241 9.83 -22.79 -1.20
CA GLY A 241 9.21 -23.93 -0.54
C GLY A 241 10.09 -25.16 -0.74
N ARG A 242 10.45 -25.86 0.35
CA ARG A 242 11.05 -27.19 0.25
C ARG A 242 9.95 -28.12 -0.30
N ALA A 243 10.15 -28.68 -1.49
CA ALA A 243 9.37 -29.84 -1.91
C ALA A 243 9.63 -30.96 -0.88
N GLY A 244 8.55 -31.47 -0.30
CA GLY A 244 8.59 -32.59 0.65
C GLY A 244 8.76 -33.92 -0.07
#